data_AF-A0A662ZBL1-F1
#
_entry.id   AF-A0A662ZBL1-F1
#
_cell.length_a   1.000
_cell.length_b   1.000
_cell.length_c   1.000
_cell.angle_alpha   90.00
_cell.angle_beta   90.00
_cell.angle_gamma   90.00
#
_symmetry.space_group_name_H-M   'P 1'
#
loop_
_entity.id
_entity.type
_entity.pdbx_description
1 polymer ?
#
loop_
_entity_poly.entity_id
_entity_poly.type
_entity_poly.pdbx_seq_one_letter_code
_entity_poly.pdbx_strand_id
1 'polypeptide(L)'
;MRFIKQLKSIDYKSAYYDESTRLLIELFELLSYGCGIYVFRSDDPFASIGLSQYNFYKLICEREFIKDFNDVRIDKLLKLATDSVLDRQNLNYFMISKLCENLVDENDIEETLETAINRYNKTKSTPVVRTPFGNEDYTHRNHLEHQIEAVMCLYFLQHKYDEGCKFYWDEMIRNKINGRNQEITFYCLLDRLSFFGGDDLLWTEMYKKYSKGITPRERLKELYIEKMKALK
;
A
#
# COMPACT_ATOMS: atom_id res chain seq x y z
N MET A 1 -5.71 8.17 25.49
CA MET A 1 -4.40 8.65 25.00
C MET A 1 -3.17 8.34 25.87
N ARG A 2 -3.30 8.08 27.20
CA ARG A 2 -2.16 7.73 28.08
C ARG A 2 -1.49 6.41 27.71
N PHE A 3 -2.28 5.41 27.30
CA PHE A 3 -1.80 4.06 26.96
C PHE A 3 -0.85 4.01 25.75
N ILE A 4 -1.19 4.64 24.62
CA ILE A 4 -0.30 4.67 23.43
C ILE A 4 1.04 5.35 23.77
N LYS A 5 1.00 6.45 24.53
CA LYS A 5 2.21 7.14 24.98
C LYS A 5 3.08 6.25 25.88
N GLN A 6 2.46 5.49 26.79
CA GLN A 6 3.16 4.52 27.64
C GLN A 6 3.81 3.41 26.82
N LEU A 7 3.07 2.78 25.89
CA LEU A 7 3.60 1.72 25.03
C LEU A 7 4.75 2.23 24.15
N LYS A 8 4.59 3.41 23.54
CA LYS A 8 5.64 4.06 22.73
C LYS A 8 6.91 4.34 23.53
N SER A 9 6.78 4.69 24.81
CA SER A 9 7.92 5.06 25.67
C SER A 9 8.79 3.87 26.12
N ILE A 10 8.35 2.63 25.87
CA ILE A 10 9.13 1.44 26.21
C ILE A 10 10.30 1.32 25.24
N ASP A 11 11.51 1.36 25.82
CA ASP A 11 12.79 1.26 25.13
C ASP A 11 13.02 -0.12 24.50
N TYR A 12 13.75 -0.17 23.38
CA TYR A 12 14.00 -1.39 22.61
C TYR A 12 14.83 -2.46 23.35
N LYS A 13 15.58 -2.07 24.38
CA LYS A 13 16.33 -2.98 25.25
C LYS A 13 15.48 -3.55 26.38
N SER A 14 14.25 -3.06 26.55
CA SER A 14 13.33 -3.57 27.57
C SER A 14 12.84 -4.96 27.22
N ALA A 15 12.74 -5.84 28.23
CA ALA A 15 12.09 -7.15 28.08
C ALA A 15 10.61 -7.03 27.66
N TYR A 16 9.97 -5.87 27.85
CA TYR A 16 8.58 -5.62 27.48
C TYR A 16 8.42 -5.00 26.08
N TYR A 17 9.51 -4.79 25.33
CA TYR A 17 9.43 -4.10 24.04
C TYR A 17 8.56 -4.84 23.02
N ASP A 18 8.79 -6.15 22.83
CA ASP A 18 8.01 -6.93 21.85
C ASP A 18 6.53 -6.96 22.23
N GLU A 19 6.25 -7.15 23.51
CA GLU A 19 4.89 -7.14 24.04
C GLU A 19 4.21 -5.78 23.80
N SER A 20 4.92 -4.68 24.03
CA SER A 20 4.37 -3.35 23.78
C SER A 20 4.13 -3.06 22.30
N THR A 21 4.99 -3.56 21.41
CA THR A 21 4.79 -3.45 19.95
C THR A 21 3.62 -4.33 19.49
N ARG A 22 3.48 -5.55 20.03
CA ARG A 22 2.33 -6.43 19.79
C ARG A 22 1.02 -5.74 20.17
N LEU A 23 0.95 -5.13 21.35
CA LEU A 23 -0.24 -4.40 21.82
C LEU A 23 -0.56 -3.19 20.95
N LEU A 24 0.45 -2.47 20.45
CA LEU A 24 0.25 -1.36 19.49
C LEU A 24 -0.37 -1.87 18.19
N ILE A 25 0.05 -3.03 17.70
CA ILE A 25 -0.48 -3.63 16.47
C ILE A 25 -1.91 -4.10 16.68
N GLU A 26 -2.22 -4.79 17.77
CA GLU A 26 -3.58 -5.23 18.07
C GLU A 26 -4.54 -4.04 18.22
N LEU A 27 -4.07 -2.94 18.81
CA LEU A 27 -4.84 -1.71 18.89
C LEU A 27 -5.06 -1.09 17.50
N PHE A 28 -4.04 -1.08 16.64
CA PHE A 28 -4.16 -0.60 15.27
C PHE A 28 -5.16 -1.42 14.45
N GLU A 29 -5.10 -2.76 14.55
CA GLU A 29 -6.04 -3.67 13.87
C GLU A 29 -7.47 -3.44 14.35
N LEU A 30 -7.67 -3.30 15.67
CA LEU A 30 -8.98 -3.01 16.25
C LEU A 30 -9.56 -1.68 15.75
N LEU A 31 -8.75 -0.61 15.73
CA LEU A 31 -9.18 0.70 15.25
C LEU A 31 -9.46 0.69 13.75
N SER A 32 -8.61 0.04 12.96
CA SER A 32 -8.80 -0.14 11.53
C SER A 32 -10.10 -0.89 11.24
N TYR A 33 -10.37 -1.97 11.98
CA TYR A 33 -11.66 -2.67 11.90
C TYR A 33 -12.84 -1.74 12.19
N GLY A 34 -12.71 -0.89 13.21
CA GLY A 34 -13.69 0.15 13.54
C GLY A 34 -13.97 1.13 12.39
N CYS A 35 -12.98 1.45 11.54
CA CYS A 35 -13.17 2.35 10.40
C CYS A 35 -14.19 1.80 9.39
N GLY A 36 -14.33 0.47 9.31
CA GLY A 36 -15.29 -0.21 8.46
C GLY A 36 -16.69 -0.33 9.05
N ILE A 37 -16.88 -0.03 10.34
CA ILE A 37 -18.16 -0.17 11.02
C ILE A 37 -18.80 1.21 11.24
N TYR A 38 -19.90 1.43 10.54
CA TYR A 38 -20.73 2.61 10.72
C TYR A 38 -21.64 2.44 11.94
N VAL A 39 -21.11 2.63 13.16
CA VAL A 39 -21.94 2.61 14.39
C VAL A 39 -22.60 3.98 14.63
N PHE A 40 -21.88 5.08 14.36
CA PHE A 40 -22.38 6.46 14.44
C PHE A 40 -21.82 7.30 13.29
N ARG A 41 -22.49 8.41 12.96
CA ARG A 41 -22.24 9.20 11.75
C ARG A 41 -20.89 9.94 11.73
N SER A 42 -20.14 9.99 12.83
CA SER A 42 -19.07 10.98 13.03
C SER A 42 -17.70 10.48 13.48
N ASP A 43 -17.55 9.27 14.02
CA ASP A 43 -16.33 8.98 14.80
C ASP A 43 -15.36 8.10 14.02
N ASP A 44 -14.37 8.76 13.40
CA ASP A 44 -13.13 8.13 12.98
C ASP A 44 -12.45 7.53 14.24
N PRO A 45 -12.27 6.21 14.34
CA PRO A 45 -11.65 5.56 15.50
C PRO A 45 -10.26 6.12 15.83
N PHE A 46 -9.50 6.50 14.81
CA PHE A 46 -8.17 7.08 14.97
C PHE A 46 -8.23 8.53 15.49
N ALA A 47 -9.23 9.31 15.07
CA ALA A 47 -9.47 10.63 15.64
C ALA A 47 -9.78 10.56 17.16
N SER A 48 -10.49 9.51 17.60
CA SER A 48 -10.83 9.30 19.01
C SER A 48 -9.62 9.07 19.92
N ILE A 49 -8.50 8.60 19.36
CA ILE A 49 -7.23 8.44 20.07
C ILE A 49 -6.23 9.57 19.79
N GLY A 50 -6.62 10.58 18.99
CA GLY A 50 -5.80 11.74 18.66
C GLY A 50 -4.57 11.41 17.81
N LEU A 51 -4.61 10.35 17.02
CA LEU A 51 -3.51 9.93 16.13
C LEU A 51 -4.11 9.38 14.85
N SER A 52 -3.73 9.92 13.69
CA SER A 52 -4.20 9.39 12.39
C SER A 52 -3.71 7.96 12.14
N GLN A 53 -4.46 7.19 11.36
CA GLN A 53 -4.07 5.81 11.02
C GLN A 53 -2.69 5.76 10.37
N TYR A 54 -2.42 6.68 9.46
CA TYR A 54 -1.11 6.88 8.83
C TYR A 54 0.04 7.02 9.85
N ASN A 55 -0.11 7.90 10.85
CA ASN A 55 0.94 8.15 11.84
C ASN A 55 1.06 7.00 12.86
N PHE A 56 -0.03 6.30 13.14
CA PHE A 56 0.02 5.10 13.97
C PHE A 56 0.77 3.98 13.24
N TYR A 57 0.45 3.74 11.97
CA TYR A 57 1.18 2.74 11.20
C TYR A 57 2.67 3.07 11.06
N LYS A 58 3.02 4.34 10.83
CA LYS A 58 4.42 4.80 10.86
C LYS A 58 5.13 4.41 12.17
N LEU A 59 4.49 4.65 13.32
CA LEU A 59 5.03 4.25 14.62
C LEU A 59 5.25 2.74 14.72
N ILE A 60 4.35 1.92 14.17
CA ILE A 60 4.48 0.47 14.16
C ILE A 60 5.68 0.05 13.31
N CYS A 61 5.81 0.60 12.09
CA CYS A 61 6.98 0.35 11.23
C CYS A 61 8.27 0.69 11.97
N GLU A 62 8.42 1.93 12.45
CA GLU A 62 9.62 2.38 13.19
C GLU A 62 9.99 1.41 14.32
N ARG A 63 8.99 0.89 15.05
CA ARG A 63 9.24 -0.05 16.15
C ARG A 63 9.64 -1.45 15.70
N GLU A 64 9.05 -1.95 14.63
CA GLU A 64 9.37 -3.28 14.09
C GLU A 64 10.78 -3.28 13.45
N PHE A 65 11.18 -2.19 12.80
CA PHE A 65 12.50 -2.01 12.15
C PHE A 65 13.66 -1.68 13.09
N ILE A 66 13.40 -1.26 14.34
CA ILE A 66 14.47 -1.09 15.35
C ILE A 66 15.13 -2.44 15.73
N LYS A 67 14.42 -3.55 15.50
CA LYS A 67 14.92 -4.91 15.74
C LYS A 67 15.33 -5.58 14.44
N ASP A 68 15.97 -6.74 14.57
CA ASP A 68 16.44 -7.52 13.43
C ASP A 68 15.33 -7.76 12.40
N PHE A 69 15.66 -7.41 11.17
CA PHE A 69 14.85 -7.58 9.99
C PHE A 69 14.60 -9.08 9.73
N ASN A 70 13.33 -9.45 9.43
CA ASN A 70 12.96 -10.81 9.05
C ASN A 70 11.61 -10.86 8.34
N ASP A 71 11.45 -11.85 7.46
CA ASP A 71 10.22 -12.20 6.74
C ASP A 71 8.91 -12.12 7.54
N VAL A 72 8.89 -12.61 8.79
CA VAL A 72 7.64 -12.66 9.59
C VAL A 72 7.18 -11.25 9.97
N ARG A 73 8.11 -10.36 10.32
CA ARG A 73 7.80 -8.95 10.61
C ARG A 73 7.37 -8.23 9.34
N ILE A 74 8.05 -8.48 8.22
CA ILE A 74 7.74 -7.86 6.93
C ILE A 74 6.34 -8.26 6.45
N ASP A 75 6.01 -9.56 6.44
CA ASP A 75 4.68 -10.04 6.03
C ASP A 75 3.58 -9.41 6.89
N LYS A 76 3.85 -9.25 8.19
CA LYS A 76 2.93 -8.58 9.11
C LYS A 76 2.76 -7.10 8.77
N LEU A 77 3.84 -6.36 8.51
CA LEU A 77 3.75 -4.95 8.11
C LEU A 77 3.05 -4.78 6.75
N LEU A 78 3.36 -5.63 5.77
CA LEU A 78 2.68 -5.65 4.48
C LEU A 78 1.18 -5.93 4.65
N LYS A 79 0.81 -6.93 5.45
CA LYS A 79 -0.60 -7.22 5.79
C LYS A 79 -1.30 -5.99 6.35
N LEU A 80 -0.68 -5.30 7.29
CA LEU A 80 -1.26 -4.10 7.88
C LEU A 80 -1.44 -2.96 6.85
N ALA A 81 -0.54 -2.83 5.86
CA ALA A 81 -0.66 -1.83 4.82
C ALA A 81 -1.68 -2.19 3.72
N THR A 82 -1.78 -3.46 3.34
CA THR A 82 -2.61 -3.89 2.19
C THR A 82 -4.01 -4.36 2.57
N ASP A 83 -4.20 -4.84 3.81
CA ASP A 83 -5.42 -5.55 4.20
C ASP A 83 -6.24 -4.83 5.26
N SER A 84 -5.70 -3.79 5.90
CA SER A 84 -6.44 -3.00 6.88
C SER A 84 -7.52 -2.15 6.23
N VAL A 85 -8.66 -2.06 6.89
CA VAL A 85 -9.70 -1.08 6.51
C VAL A 85 -9.20 0.31 6.88
N LEU A 86 -9.28 1.23 5.93
CA LEU A 86 -8.75 2.57 6.10
C LEU A 86 -9.78 3.56 6.64
N ASP A 87 -9.30 4.55 7.39
CA ASP A 87 -10.06 5.77 7.62
C ASP A 87 -10.28 6.52 6.29
N ARG A 88 -11.24 7.44 6.27
CA ARG A 88 -11.61 8.17 5.03
C ARG A 88 -10.55 9.13 4.52
N GLN A 89 -9.50 9.36 5.29
CA GLN A 89 -8.41 10.28 4.94
C GLN A 89 -7.21 9.52 4.33
N ASN A 90 -7.24 8.18 4.33
CA ASN A 90 -6.14 7.34 3.89
C ASN A 90 -6.46 6.51 2.65
N LEU A 91 -5.39 6.15 1.94
CA LEU A 91 -5.38 5.24 0.79
C LEU A 91 -4.26 4.21 1.01
N ASN A 92 -4.40 2.99 0.49
CA ASN A 92 -3.48 1.89 0.82
C ASN A 92 -2.03 2.18 0.41
N TYR A 93 -1.82 2.84 -0.74
CA TYR A 93 -0.48 3.25 -1.17
C TYR A 93 0.18 4.29 -0.24
N PHE A 94 -0.58 5.07 0.55
CA PHE A 94 0.00 5.90 1.61
C PHE A 94 0.53 5.07 2.78
N MET A 95 -0.11 3.95 3.08
CA MET A 95 0.36 3.01 4.10
C MET A 95 1.62 2.30 3.60
N ILE A 96 1.58 1.80 2.37
CA ILE A 96 2.74 1.19 1.70
C ILE A 96 3.93 2.15 1.69
N SER A 97 3.72 3.45 1.43
CA SER A 97 4.82 4.41 1.43
C SER A 97 5.48 4.59 2.80
N LYS A 98 4.75 4.43 3.93
CA LYS A 98 5.39 4.45 5.25
C LYS A 98 6.28 3.24 5.48
N LEU A 99 5.84 2.06 5.03
CA LEU A 99 6.67 0.87 5.09
C LEU A 99 7.97 1.11 4.32
N CYS A 100 7.84 1.61 3.10
CA CYS A 100 8.94 1.94 2.21
C CYS A 100 9.93 2.96 2.81
N GLU A 101 9.46 3.98 3.52
CA GLU A 101 10.33 4.98 4.19
C GLU A 101 11.28 4.39 5.24
N ASN A 102 11.01 3.18 5.74
CA ASN A 102 11.85 2.50 6.72
C ASN A 102 12.80 1.46 6.09
N LEU A 103 12.67 1.18 4.79
CA LEU A 103 13.55 0.27 4.05
C LEU A 103 14.74 1.08 3.51
N VAL A 104 15.88 1.02 4.20
CA VAL A 104 17.08 1.80 3.84
C VAL A 104 18.11 0.96 3.10
N ASP A 105 18.24 -0.33 3.44
CA ASP A 105 19.20 -1.24 2.82
C ASP A 105 18.60 -1.90 1.56
N GLU A 106 19.42 -2.07 0.51
CA GLU A 106 18.97 -2.71 -0.73
C GLU A 106 18.51 -4.16 -0.52
N ASN A 107 19.14 -4.90 0.40
CA ASN A 107 18.74 -6.28 0.72
C ASN A 107 17.39 -6.30 1.43
N ASP A 108 17.14 -5.36 2.34
CA ASP A 108 15.84 -5.23 3.02
C ASP A 108 14.71 -4.95 2.01
N ILE A 109 14.99 -4.11 1.00
CA ILE A 109 14.02 -3.86 -0.07
C ILE A 109 13.79 -5.13 -0.90
N GLU A 110 14.84 -5.88 -1.23
CA GLU A 110 14.75 -7.13 -1.99
C GLU A 110 13.97 -8.23 -1.25
N GLU A 111 14.29 -8.51 0.02
CA GLU A 111 13.55 -9.47 0.86
C GLU A 111 12.10 -9.03 1.06
N THR A 112 11.85 -7.73 1.19
CA THR A 112 10.47 -7.20 1.26
C THR A 112 9.71 -7.39 -0.04
N LEU A 113 10.37 -7.19 -1.19
CA LEU A 113 9.79 -7.43 -2.51
C LEU A 113 9.45 -8.91 -2.70
N GLU A 114 10.36 -9.83 -2.33
CA GLU A 114 10.11 -11.26 -2.38
C GLU A 114 8.93 -11.67 -1.50
N THR A 115 8.88 -11.17 -0.26
CA THR A 115 7.76 -11.39 0.67
C THR A 115 6.45 -10.87 0.09
N ALA A 116 6.44 -9.67 -0.50
CA ALA A 116 5.25 -9.09 -1.12
C ALA A 116 4.76 -9.90 -2.33
N ILE A 117 5.68 -10.38 -3.18
CA ILE A 117 5.37 -11.25 -4.33
C ILE A 117 4.79 -12.60 -3.84
N ASN A 118 5.39 -13.20 -2.81
CA ASN A 118 4.91 -14.45 -2.23
C ASN A 118 3.51 -14.28 -1.64
N ARG A 119 3.26 -13.18 -0.92
CA ARG A 119 1.95 -12.83 -0.38
C ARG A 119 0.92 -12.66 -1.48
N TYR A 120 1.26 -11.91 -2.53
CA TYR A 120 0.42 -11.74 -3.72
C TYR A 120 0.06 -13.09 -4.36
N ASN A 121 1.05 -13.94 -4.63
CA ASN A 121 0.84 -15.25 -5.25
C ASN A 121 -0.05 -16.16 -4.39
N LYS A 122 0.11 -16.10 -3.06
CA LYS A 122 -0.73 -16.84 -2.11
C LYS A 122 -2.17 -16.34 -2.16
N THR A 123 -2.40 -15.03 -2.10
CA THR A 123 -3.75 -14.46 -2.22
C THR A 123 -4.38 -14.85 -3.55
N LYS A 124 -3.66 -14.64 -4.65
CA LYS A 124 -4.13 -14.95 -6.02
C LYS A 124 -4.56 -16.41 -6.20
N SER A 125 -3.85 -17.33 -5.53
CA SER A 125 -4.14 -18.76 -5.63
C SER A 125 -5.21 -19.24 -4.66
N THR A 126 -5.63 -18.40 -3.71
CA THR A 126 -6.61 -18.75 -2.69
C THR A 126 -8.04 -18.64 -3.25
N PRO A 127 -8.83 -19.73 -3.26
CA PRO A 127 -10.20 -19.67 -3.72
C PRO A 127 -11.06 -18.75 -2.86
N VAL A 128 -11.89 -17.93 -3.49
CA VAL A 128 -12.87 -17.09 -2.78
C VAL A 128 -14.03 -17.96 -2.31
N VAL A 129 -14.17 -18.09 -0.99
CA VAL A 129 -15.33 -18.74 -0.37
C VAL A 129 -16.47 -17.72 -0.29
N ARG A 130 -17.51 -17.92 -1.09
CA ARG A 130 -18.64 -17.00 -1.18
C ARG A 130 -19.68 -17.30 -0.11
N THR A 131 -20.25 -16.25 0.50
CA THR A 131 -21.44 -16.37 1.35
C THR A 131 -22.66 -15.72 0.68
N PRO A 132 -23.90 -16.11 1.02
CA PRO A 132 -25.11 -15.61 0.34
C PRO A 132 -25.32 -14.09 0.39
N PHE A 133 -24.72 -13.41 1.37
CA PHE A 133 -24.81 -11.96 1.57
C PHE A 133 -23.43 -11.28 1.60
N GLY A 134 -22.41 -12.01 1.15
CA GLY A 134 -21.03 -11.62 1.30
C GLY A 134 -20.51 -10.76 0.15
N ASN A 135 -19.50 -9.97 0.48
CA ASN A 135 -18.73 -9.17 -0.47
C ASN A 135 -17.35 -9.77 -0.71
N GLU A 136 -17.18 -11.10 -0.57
CA GLU A 136 -15.84 -11.72 -0.54
C GLU A 136 -15.09 -11.53 -1.87
N ASP A 137 -15.78 -11.57 -3.01
CA ASP A 137 -15.16 -11.30 -4.32
C ASP A 137 -14.61 -9.86 -4.40
N TYR A 138 -15.30 -8.89 -3.79
CA TYR A 138 -14.88 -7.49 -3.74
C TYR A 138 -13.69 -7.32 -2.78
N THR A 139 -13.80 -7.86 -1.57
CA THR A 139 -12.73 -7.83 -0.56
C THR A 139 -11.45 -8.49 -1.08
N HIS A 140 -11.57 -9.67 -1.69
CA HIS A 140 -10.45 -10.39 -2.29
C HIS A 140 -9.78 -9.57 -3.41
N ARG A 141 -10.59 -8.92 -4.26
CA ARG A 141 -10.08 -8.06 -5.33
C ARG A 141 -9.33 -6.85 -4.79
N ASN A 142 -9.86 -6.18 -3.77
CA ASN A 142 -9.18 -5.05 -3.14
C ASN A 142 -7.84 -5.48 -2.52
N HIS A 143 -7.80 -6.62 -1.83
CA HIS A 143 -6.53 -7.15 -1.32
C HIS A 143 -5.52 -7.42 -2.43
N LEU A 144 -5.96 -8.02 -3.55
CA LEU A 144 -5.09 -8.21 -4.70
C LEU A 144 -4.59 -6.88 -5.27
N GLU A 145 -5.47 -5.90 -5.43
CA GLU A 145 -5.10 -4.57 -5.91
C GLU A 145 -4.01 -3.93 -5.03
N HIS A 146 -4.22 -3.88 -3.73
CA HIS A 146 -3.27 -3.28 -2.80
C HIS A 146 -1.94 -4.05 -2.73
N GLN A 147 -1.98 -5.38 -2.88
CA GLN A 147 -0.75 -6.20 -2.93
C GLN A 147 0.01 -5.98 -4.25
N ILE A 148 -0.69 -5.83 -5.38
CA ILE A 148 -0.08 -5.46 -6.66
C ILE A 148 0.55 -4.07 -6.59
N GLU A 149 -0.14 -3.09 -5.96
CA GLU A 149 0.42 -1.77 -5.68
C GLU A 149 1.68 -1.87 -4.82
N ALA A 150 1.67 -2.67 -3.75
CA ALA A 150 2.85 -2.84 -2.89
C ALA A 150 4.07 -3.35 -3.66
N VAL A 151 3.89 -4.37 -4.51
CA VAL A 151 4.98 -4.90 -5.35
C VAL A 151 5.49 -3.84 -6.33
N MET A 152 4.60 -3.08 -6.99
CA MET A 152 4.99 -1.97 -7.86
C MET A 152 5.83 -0.92 -7.13
N CYS A 153 5.42 -0.54 -5.91
CA CYS A 153 6.13 0.44 -5.10
C CYS A 153 7.53 -0.05 -4.74
N LEU A 154 7.67 -1.32 -4.34
CA LEU A 154 8.96 -1.91 -3.99
C LEU A 154 9.91 -1.99 -5.19
N TYR A 155 9.40 -2.27 -6.39
CA TYR A 155 10.20 -2.12 -7.62
C TYR A 155 10.67 -0.67 -7.83
N PHE A 156 9.82 0.32 -7.55
CA PHE A 156 10.19 1.73 -7.70
C PHE A 156 11.24 2.17 -6.68
N LEU A 157 11.21 1.62 -5.46
CA LEU A 157 12.28 1.84 -4.48
C LEU A 157 13.63 1.34 -4.97
N GLN A 158 13.65 0.29 -5.79
CA GLN A 158 14.87 -0.22 -6.43
C GLN A 158 15.20 0.49 -7.76
N HIS A 159 14.50 1.57 -8.11
CA HIS A 159 14.58 2.25 -9.40
C HIS A 159 14.29 1.35 -10.63
N LYS A 160 13.63 0.20 -10.43
CA LYS A 160 13.20 -0.74 -11.47
C LYS A 160 11.80 -0.39 -11.99
N TYR A 161 11.68 0.82 -12.54
CA TYR A 161 10.37 1.40 -12.87
C TYR A 161 9.65 0.66 -14.00
N ASP A 162 10.37 0.17 -14.99
CA ASP A 162 9.78 -0.57 -16.11
C ASP A 162 9.19 -1.91 -15.65
N GLU A 163 9.90 -2.62 -14.77
CA GLU A 163 9.49 -3.87 -14.14
C GLU A 163 8.27 -3.65 -13.26
N GLY A 164 8.30 -2.62 -12.40
CA GLY A 164 7.17 -2.26 -11.54
C GLY A 164 5.92 -1.92 -12.33
N CYS A 165 6.03 -1.06 -13.35
CA CYS A 165 4.91 -0.70 -14.23
C CYS A 165 4.37 -1.92 -14.99
N LYS A 166 5.25 -2.78 -15.50
CA LYS A 166 4.86 -3.99 -16.22
C LYS A 166 4.14 -4.98 -15.31
N PHE A 167 4.69 -5.25 -14.12
CA PHE A 167 4.05 -6.12 -13.14
C PHE A 167 2.66 -5.60 -12.79
N TYR A 168 2.54 -4.32 -12.43
CA TYR A 168 1.26 -3.69 -12.13
C TYR A 168 0.26 -3.86 -13.27
N TRP A 169 0.66 -3.46 -14.48
CA TRP A 169 -0.19 -3.54 -15.66
C TRP A 169 -0.68 -4.98 -15.92
N ASP A 170 0.26 -5.92 -16.02
CA ASP A 170 -0.03 -7.30 -16.39
C ASP A 170 -0.94 -7.97 -15.35
N GLU A 171 -0.68 -7.78 -14.05
CA GLU A 171 -1.49 -8.38 -12.99
C GLU A 171 -2.86 -7.68 -12.83
N MET A 172 -2.96 -6.36 -12.99
CA MET A 172 -4.25 -5.66 -12.95
C MET A 172 -5.18 -6.12 -14.08
N ILE A 173 -4.64 -6.29 -15.30
CA ILE A 173 -5.39 -6.78 -16.46
C ILE A 173 -5.74 -8.26 -16.31
N ARG A 174 -4.77 -9.11 -15.93
CA ARG A 174 -4.98 -10.56 -15.79
C ARG A 174 -6.05 -10.88 -14.76
N ASN A 175 -6.03 -10.20 -13.62
CA ASN A 175 -6.99 -10.42 -12.53
C ASN A 175 -8.27 -9.57 -12.68
N LYS A 176 -8.38 -8.76 -13.74
CA LYS A 176 -9.56 -7.93 -14.05
C LYS A 176 -9.96 -7.04 -12.85
N ILE A 177 -8.98 -6.45 -12.17
CA ILE A 177 -9.20 -5.63 -10.97
C ILE A 177 -10.15 -4.46 -11.31
N ASN A 178 -9.81 -3.67 -12.32
CA ASN A 178 -10.68 -2.60 -12.84
C ASN A 178 -11.70 -3.11 -13.89
N GLY A 179 -12.04 -4.39 -13.84
CA GLY A 179 -12.88 -5.04 -14.84
C GLY A 179 -12.28 -4.95 -16.24
N ARG A 180 -13.06 -4.44 -17.20
CA ARG A 180 -12.62 -4.22 -18.59
C ARG A 180 -12.07 -2.81 -18.84
N ASN A 181 -12.04 -1.95 -17.82
CA ASN A 181 -11.66 -0.56 -17.99
C ASN A 181 -10.14 -0.38 -17.84
N GLN A 182 -9.43 -0.56 -18.96
CA GLN A 182 -7.98 -0.38 -19.04
C GLN A 182 -7.56 1.09 -18.81
N GLU A 183 -8.44 2.05 -19.05
CA GLU A 183 -8.16 3.48 -18.84
C GLU A 183 -7.99 3.80 -17.36
N ILE A 184 -8.78 3.19 -16.47
CA ILE A 184 -8.61 3.36 -15.02
C ILE A 184 -7.27 2.79 -14.57
N THR A 185 -6.91 1.57 -15.01
CA THR A 185 -5.61 0.97 -14.71
C THR A 185 -4.46 1.85 -15.20
N PHE A 186 -4.59 2.44 -16.40
CA PHE A 186 -3.60 3.36 -16.95
C PHE A 186 -3.47 4.64 -16.13
N TYR A 187 -4.60 5.24 -15.74
CA TYR A 187 -4.62 6.41 -14.87
C TYR A 187 -3.94 6.12 -13.52
N CYS A 188 -4.31 5.02 -12.85
CA CYS A 188 -3.73 4.66 -11.56
C CYS A 188 -2.23 4.37 -11.67
N LEU A 189 -1.78 3.67 -12.72
CA LEU A 189 -0.35 3.42 -12.96
C LEU A 189 0.45 4.72 -12.97
N LEU A 190 -0.03 5.71 -13.74
CA LEU A 190 0.64 7.01 -13.85
C LEU A 190 0.57 7.84 -12.56
N ASP A 191 -0.54 7.75 -11.82
CA ASP A 191 -0.70 8.39 -10.50
C ASP A 191 0.30 7.82 -9.48
N ARG A 192 0.43 6.48 -9.41
CA ARG A 192 1.40 5.80 -8.54
C ARG A 192 2.83 6.16 -8.94
N LEU A 193 3.13 6.17 -10.24
CA LEU A 193 4.45 6.57 -10.74
C LEU A 193 4.83 8.00 -10.30
N SER A 194 3.90 8.95 -10.42
CA SER A 194 4.12 10.32 -9.94
C SER A 194 4.29 10.39 -8.42
N PHE A 195 3.51 9.63 -7.66
CA PHE A 195 3.58 9.63 -6.20
C PHE A 195 4.90 9.07 -5.67
N PHE A 196 5.43 8.01 -6.28
CA PHE A 196 6.65 7.32 -5.85
C PHE A 196 7.92 7.82 -6.56
N GLY A 197 7.91 9.08 -7.03
CA GLY A 197 9.12 9.77 -7.45
C GLY A 197 9.56 9.54 -8.90
N GLY A 198 8.69 9.03 -9.77
CA GLY A 198 8.95 9.02 -11.21
C GLY A 198 8.99 10.45 -11.77
N ASP A 199 10.07 10.79 -12.46
CA ASP A 199 10.24 12.10 -13.06
C ASP A 199 9.37 12.30 -14.31
N ASP A 200 9.37 13.53 -14.86
CA ASP A 200 8.56 13.88 -16.01
C ASP A 200 8.95 13.09 -17.28
N LEU A 201 10.23 12.75 -17.44
CA LEU A 201 10.71 11.97 -18.58
C LEU A 201 10.12 10.56 -18.51
N LEU A 202 10.36 9.85 -17.41
CA LEU A 202 9.86 8.51 -17.16
C LEU A 202 8.33 8.46 -17.24
N TRP A 203 7.65 9.46 -16.67
CA TRP A 203 6.19 9.55 -16.73
C TRP A 203 5.71 9.63 -18.18
N THR A 204 6.33 10.46 -19.03
CA THR A 204 5.93 10.59 -20.45
C THR A 204 6.26 9.34 -21.27
N GLU A 205 7.32 8.61 -20.92
CA GLU A 205 7.66 7.33 -21.54
C GLU A 205 6.63 6.26 -21.19
N MET A 206 6.27 6.13 -19.92
CA MET A 206 5.23 5.20 -19.46
C MET A 206 3.86 5.56 -20.03
N TYR A 207 3.53 6.85 -20.13
CA TYR A 207 2.33 7.31 -20.80
C TYR A 207 2.26 6.74 -22.23
N LYS A 208 3.29 6.96 -23.05
CA LYS A 208 3.34 6.48 -24.44
C LYS A 208 3.27 4.96 -24.54
N LYS A 209 3.93 4.27 -23.62
CA LYS A 209 4.02 2.80 -23.59
C LYS A 209 2.65 2.17 -23.34
N TYR A 210 1.93 2.66 -22.32
CA TYR A 210 0.69 2.05 -21.85
C TYR A 210 -0.59 2.67 -22.41
N SER A 211 -0.54 3.84 -23.07
CA SER A 211 -1.73 4.45 -23.68
C SER A 211 -2.18 3.79 -24.99
N LYS A 212 -1.42 2.82 -25.53
CA LYS A 212 -1.71 2.20 -26.83
C LYS A 212 -3.06 1.47 -26.80
N GLY A 213 -3.97 1.87 -27.68
CA GLY A 213 -5.31 1.28 -27.77
C GLY A 213 -6.28 1.75 -26.67
N ILE A 214 -5.86 2.70 -25.83
CA ILE A 214 -6.67 3.32 -24.79
C ILE A 214 -6.98 4.74 -25.24
N THR A 215 -8.15 5.25 -24.87
CA THR A 215 -8.47 6.67 -24.97
C THR A 215 -8.31 7.30 -23.60
N PRO A 216 -7.18 7.98 -23.29
CA PRO A 216 -6.98 8.59 -21.99
C PRO A 216 -8.01 9.70 -21.74
N ARG A 217 -8.39 9.93 -20.48
CA ARG A 217 -9.16 11.11 -20.09
C ARG A 217 -8.43 12.42 -20.43
N GLU A 218 -9.18 13.49 -20.68
CA GLU A 218 -8.62 14.78 -21.11
C GLU A 218 -7.54 15.32 -20.18
N ARG A 219 -7.75 15.24 -18.86
CA ARG A 219 -6.75 15.70 -17.88
C ARG A 219 -5.39 15.00 -18.03
N LEU A 220 -5.36 13.72 -18.40
CA LEU A 220 -4.10 13.00 -18.64
C LEU A 220 -3.41 13.46 -19.93
N LYS A 221 -4.19 13.76 -20.98
CA LYS A 221 -3.65 14.30 -22.24
C LYS A 221 -3.04 15.69 -22.03
N GLU A 222 -3.74 16.55 -21.29
CA GLU A 222 -3.25 17.87 -20.89
C GLU A 222 -1.95 17.77 -20.11
N LEU A 223 -1.91 16.93 -19.07
CA LEU A 223 -0.73 16.71 -18.25
C LEU A 223 0.46 16.19 -19.06
N TYR A 224 0.22 15.28 -20.02
CA TYR A 224 1.25 14.81 -20.93
C TYR A 224 1.83 15.94 -21.79
N ILE A 225 0.99 16.82 -22.32
CA ILE A 225 1.43 17.99 -23.11
C ILE A 225 2.24 18.96 -22.22
N GLU A 226 1.79 19.22 -20.99
CA GLU A 226 2.49 20.07 -20.02
C GLU A 226 3.90 19.54 -19.73
N LYS A 227 4.02 18.25 -19.35
CA LYS A 227 5.31 17.61 -19.05
C LYS A 227 6.23 17.57 -20.27
N MET A 228 5.71 17.25 -21.46
CA MET A 228 6.48 17.26 -22.71
C MET A 228 7.00 18.66 -23.10
N LYS A 229 6.34 19.74 -22.67
CA LYS A 229 6.84 21.11 -22.85
C LYS A 229 7.95 21.45 -21.86
N ALA A 230 7.86 20.97 -20.62
CA ALA A 230 8.86 21.20 -19.59
C ALA A 230 10.19 20.47 -19.85
N LEU A 231 10.16 19.38 -20.63
CA LEU A 231 11.34 18.61 -21.04
C LEU A 231 12.11 19.21 -22.24
N LYS A 232 11.60 20.29 -22.85
CA LYS A 232 12.23 20.98 -23.99
C LYS A 232 12.95 22.23 -23.54
#